data_AF-A0A914PYA1-F1
#
_entry.id   AF-A0A914PYA1-F1
#
_cell.length_a   1.000
_cell.length_b   1.000
_cell.length_c   1.000
_cell.angle_alpha   90.00
_cell.angle_beta   90.00
_cell.angle_gamma   90.00
#
_symmetry.space_group_name_H-M   'P 1'
#
loop_
_entity.id
_entity.type
_entity.pdbx_description
1 polymer ?
#
loop_
_entity_poly.entity_id
_entity_poly.type
_entity_poly.pdbx_seq_one_letter_code
_entity_poly.pdbx_strand_id
1 'polypeptide(L)'
;MIDLMGLSQLFIAVICFGTTLVPVKKYSAGDGFFAQWIMSIAIMLFGFIVFAFQDFEYFNPHAMLGGVFWSLGNMMAIPIIKRLGLALGLFIWNATSCIFSWIPGTFGGFGIEARPASIMWLSVLGLLLIFSGGIMFTFVKNKPPSEKITYEVYKESEGQYKRINIQTKELTNFIENVEEQSSLETNDESDTEAKSKSTKLIGLALALACGFFWGINLLPIVRIQDNHKEFPHAPKEGLPYVFSHFCGAFITSSIGFLVYAIIK
;
A
#
# COMPACT_ATOMS: atom_id res chain seq x y z
N MET A 1 -10.94 21.92 -22.01
CA MET A 1 -9.71 22.71 -21.87
C MET A 1 -8.85 21.96 -20.87
N ILE A 2 -7.66 21.49 -21.26
CA ILE A 2 -6.77 20.78 -20.33
C ILE A 2 -6.23 21.83 -19.36
N ASP A 3 -6.52 21.69 -18.07
CA ASP A 3 -5.98 22.58 -17.05
C ASP A 3 -4.51 22.21 -16.78
N LEU A 4 -3.60 23.05 -17.27
CA LEU A 4 -2.15 22.86 -17.13
C LEU A 4 -1.74 22.80 -15.64
N MET A 5 -2.46 23.50 -14.76
CA MET A 5 -2.22 23.45 -13.33
C MET A 5 -2.59 22.10 -12.74
N GLY A 6 -3.68 21.49 -13.20
CA GLY A 6 -4.07 20.13 -12.79
C GLY A 6 -3.05 19.09 -13.25
N LEU A 7 -2.52 19.22 -14.47
CA LEU A 7 -1.48 18.31 -14.98
C LEU A 7 -0.16 18.41 -14.20
N SER A 8 0.26 19.63 -13.83
CA SER A 8 1.49 19.81 -13.05
C SER A 8 1.36 19.24 -11.64
N GLN A 9 0.22 19.46 -10.99
CA GLN A 9 -0.10 18.86 -9.68
C GLN A 9 -0.13 17.33 -9.75
N LEU A 10 -0.74 16.78 -10.81
CA LEU A 10 -0.75 15.33 -11.05
C LEU A 10 0.67 14.77 -11.21
N PHE A 11 1.54 15.45 -11.96
CA PHE A 11 2.91 15.02 -12.15
C PHE A 11 3.70 15.00 -10.83
N ILE A 12 3.56 16.04 -10.01
CA ILE A 12 4.16 16.10 -8.67
C ILE A 12 3.62 14.94 -7.80
N ALA A 13 2.32 14.71 -7.81
CA ALA A 13 1.69 13.62 -7.07
C ALA A 13 2.25 12.25 -7.48
N VAL A 14 2.42 11.99 -8.78
CA VAL A 14 2.98 10.73 -9.29
C VAL A 14 4.40 10.49 -8.76
N ILE A 15 5.25 11.53 -8.73
CA ILE A 15 6.61 11.41 -8.19
C ILE A 15 6.59 11.12 -6.68
N CYS A 16 5.77 11.87 -5.93
CA CYS A 16 5.63 11.68 -4.49
C CYS A 16 5.09 10.27 -4.16
N PHE A 17 3.99 9.85 -4.78
CA PHE A 17 3.41 8.51 -4.56
C PHE A 17 4.33 7.39 -5.03
N GLY A 18 5.02 7.55 -6.16
CA GLY A 18 5.96 6.55 -6.69
C GLY A 18 7.17 6.30 -5.78
N THR A 19 7.55 7.27 -4.96
CA THR A 19 8.70 7.17 -4.04
C THR A 19 8.34 6.65 -2.65
N THR A 20 7.05 6.58 -2.28
CA THR A 20 6.57 6.16 -0.94
C THR A 20 7.08 4.79 -0.49
N LEU A 21 7.28 3.85 -1.42
CA LEU A 21 7.72 2.49 -1.13
C LEU A 21 9.25 2.32 -1.18
N VAL A 22 10.00 3.36 -1.56
CA VAL A 22 11.47 3.33 -1.60
C VAL A 22 12.07 3.15 -0.18
N PRO A 23 11.62 3.86 0.86
CA PRO A 23 12.12 3.64 2.23
C PRO A 23 11.84 2.23 2.75
N VAL A 24 10.71 1.61 2.36
CA VAL A 24 10.33 0.24 2.76
C VAL A 24 11.31 -0.80 2.20
N LYS A 25 12.00 -0.51 1.09
CA LYS A 25 13.11 -1.36 0.61
C LYS A 25 14.38 -1.22 1.45
N LYS A 26 14.56 -0.08 2.12
CA LYS A 26 15.79 0.24 2.87
C LYS A 26 15.66 -0.18 4.34
N TYR A 27 14.50 0.02 4.94
CA TYR A 27 14.22 -0.26 6.34
C TYR A 27 13.15 -1.35 6.47
N SER A 28 13.33 -2.28 7.41
CA SER A 28 12.34 -3.33 7.67
C SER A 28 11.07 -2.71 8.28
N ALA A 29 10.00 -2.63 7.49
CA ALA A 29 8.71 -2.09 7.93
C ALA A 29 7.93 -3.03 8.89
N GLY A 30 8.57 -4.08 9.41
CA GLY A 30 7.93 -5.07 10.29
C GLY A 30 6.69 -5.66 9.62
N ASP A 31 5.56 -5.67 10.33
CA ASP A 31 4.26 -6.15 9.84
C ASP A 31 3.38 -5.04 9.24
N GLY A 32 3.89 -3.81 9.13
CA GLY A 32 3.21 -2.69 8.47
C GLY A 32 2.21 -1.91 9.33
N PHE A 33 1.63 -2.51 10.39
CA PHE A 33 0.65 -1.83 11.25
C PHE A 33 1.20 -0.58 11.94
N PHE A 34 2.39 -0.67 12.55
CA PHE A 34 3.06 0.47 13.17
C PHE A 34 3.42 1.54 12.13
N ALA A 35 3.99 1.13 10.99
CA ALA A 35 4.34 2.06 9.92
C ALA A 35 3.11 2.80 9.37
N GLN A 36 1.98 2.11 9.22
CA GLN A 36 0.72 2.69 8.80
C GLN A 36 0.15 3.66 9.84
N TRP A 37 0.28 3.34 11.13
CA TRP A 37 -0.15 4.23 12.20
C TRP A 37 0.66 5.54 12.24
N ILE A 38 1.99 5.44 12.15
CA ILE A 38 2.87 6.63 12.06
C ILE A 38 2.59 7.45 10.81
N MET A 39 2.39 6.80 9.65
CA MET A 39 1.99 7.47 8.42
C MET A 39 0.67 8.23 8.61
N SER A 40 -0.29 7.64 9.29
CA SER A 40 -1.61 8.23 9.52
C SER A 40 -1.57 9.41 10.50
N ILE A 41 -0.65 9.40 11.47
CA ILE A 41 -0.35 10.59 12.31
C ILE A 41 0.21 11.71 11.45
N ALA A 42 1.16 11.42 10.57
CA ALA A 42 1.79 12.43 9.72
C ALA A 42 0.79 13.10 8.77
N ILE A 43 -0.04 12.32 8.07
CA ILE A 43 -1.09 12.89 7.20
C ILE A 43 -2.14 13.64 8.01
N MET A 44 -2.48 13.20 9.22
CA MET A 44 -3.42 13.90 10.10
C MET A 44 -2.89 15.29 10.45
N LEU A 45 -1.64 15.38 10.89
CA LEU A 45 -1.01 16.67 11.25
C LEU A 45 -0.99 17.61 10.03
N PHE A 46 -0.66 17.10 8.86
CA PHE A 46 -0.72 17.88 7.63
C PHE A 46 -2.16 18.29 7.27
N GLY A 47 -3.12 17.39 7.44
CA GLY A 47 -4.55 17.70 7.26
C GLY A 47 -5.04 18.81 8.17
N PHE A 48 -4.58 18.81 9.42
CA PHE A 48 -4.94 19.86 10.37
C PHE A 48 -4.38 21.22 9.95
N ILE A 49 -3.15 21.26 9.42
CA ILE A 49 -2.57 22.48 8.85
C ILE A 49 -3.43 22.97 7.66
N VAL A 50 -3.80 22.07 6.75
CA VAL A 50 -4.68 22.38 5.60
C VAL A 50 -6.07 22.85 6.05
N PHE A 51 -6.59 22.30 7.14
CA PHE A 51 -7.88 22.69 7.72
C PHE A 51 -7.82 24.09 8.35
N ALA A 52 -6.72 24.42 9.01
CA ALA A 52 -6.48 25.76 9.55
C ALA A 52 -6.33 26.81 8.44
N PHE A 53 -5.70 26.46 7.30
CA PHE A 53 -5.63 27.34 6.12
C PHE A 53 -6.98 27.56 5.42
N GLN A 54 -7.99 26.73 5.73
CA GLN A 54 -9.35 26.85 5.23
C GLN A 54 -10.30 27.40 6.31
N ASP A 55 -9.77 28.14 7.29
CA ASP A 55 -10.54 28.77 8.36
C ASP A 55 -11.48 27.82 9.11
N PHE A 56 -11.13 26.53 9.17
CA PHE A 56 -11.92 25.47 9.80
C PHE A 56 -13.34 25.29 9.22
N GLU A 57 -13.53 25.61 7.94
CA GLU A 57 -14.87 25.84 7.36
C GLU A 57 -15.70 24.56 7.16
N TYR A 58 -15.08 23.43 6.76
CA TYR A 58 -15.86 22.24 6.40
C TYR A 58 -15.30 20.92 6.99
N PHE A 59 -16.17 20.21 7.72
CA PHE A 59 -15.91 18.87 8.21
C PHE A 59 -17.15 17.99 8.01
N ASN A 60 -16.98 16.81 7.41
CA ASN A 60 -18.09 15.89 7.18
C ASN A 60 -17.70 14.44 7.52
N PRO A 61 -18.36 13.81 8.52
CA PRO A 61 -18.08 12.43 8.90
C PRO A 61 -18.21 11.41 7.76
N HIS A 62 -19.05 11.68 6.76
CA HIS A 62 -19.21 10.78 5.62
C HIS A 62 -17.93 10.69 4.78
N ALA A 63 -17.16 11.79 4.69
CA ALA A 63 -15.86 11.80 4.02
C ALA A 63 -14.79 10.99 4.79
N MET A 64 -14.96 10.78 6.10
CA MET A 64 -14.08 9.93 6.90
C MET A 64 -14.11 8.47 6.41
N LEU A 65 -15.23 7.98 5.86
CA LEU A 65 -15.31 6.62 5.30
C LEU A 65 -14.27 6.39 4.21
N GLY A 66 -13.94 7.44 3.44
CA GLY A 66 -12.87 7.35 2.46
C GLY A 66 -11.52 7.08 3.11
N GLY A 67 -11.25 7.74 4.23
CA GLY A 67 -10.05 7.52 5.03
C GLY A 67 -9.97 6.12 5.63
N VAL A 68 -11.12 5.57 6.04
CA VAL A 68 -11.23 4.18 6.52
C VAL A 68 -10.77 3.22 5.43
N PHE A 69 -11.32 3.33 4.22
CA PHE A 69 -10.93 2.47 3.10
C PHE A 69 -9.46 2.65 2.74
N TRP A 70 -8.97 3.90 2.65
CA TRP A 70 -7.56 4.17 2.39
C TRP A 70 -6.64 3.50 3.42
N SER A 71 -6.99 3.60 4.71
CA SER A 71 -6.22 3.00 5.80
C SER A 71 -6.24 1.47 5.75
N LEU A 72 -7.39 0.85 5.47
CA LEU A 72 -7.50 -0.60 5.34
C LEU A 72 -6.62 -1.12 4.19
N GLY A 73 -6.61 -0.44 3.04
CA GLY A 73 -5.72 -0.79 1.93
C GLY A 73 -4.24 -0.73 2.34
N ASN A 74 -3.82 0.33 3.03
CA ASN A 74 -2.43 0.46 3.46
C ASN A 74 -1.99 -0.60 4.48
N MET A 75 -2.88 -1.03 5.39
CA MET A 75 -2.56 -2.13 6.33
C MET A 75 -2.25 -3.44 5.61
N MET A 76 -2.84 -3.67 4.43
CA MET A 76 -2.63 -4.87 3.63
C MET A 76 -1.36 -4.80 2.78
N ALA A 77 -0.82 -3.61 2.52
CA ALA A 77 0.30 -3.40 1.58
C ALA A 77 1.56 -4.20 1.96
N ILE A 78 2.01 -4.14 3.21
CA ILE A 78 3.21 -4.87 3.66
C ILE A 78 3.01 -6.39 3.62
N PRO A 79 1.91 -6.97 4.15
CA PRO A 79 1.59 -8.39 3.96
C PRO A 79 1.57 -8.84 2.49
N ILE A 80 1.03 -8.04 1.57
CA ILE A 80 1.02 -8.36 0.15
C ILE A 80 2.45 -8.40 -0.39
N ILE A 81 3.26 -7.39 -0.11
CA ILE A 81 4.65 -7.31 -0.58
C ILE A 81 5.48 -8.49 -0.06
N LYS A 82 5.27 -8.91 1.20
CA LYS A 82 5.94 -10.09 1.78
C LYS A 82 5.54 -11.40 1.09
N ARG A 83 4.27 -11.54 0.66
CA ARG A 83 3.72 -12.80 0.09
C ARG A 83 3.88 -12.92 -1.42
N LEU A 84 3.68 -11.83 -2.16
CA LEU A 84 3.68 -11.81 -3.63
C LEU A 84 4.96 -11.18 -4.23
N GLY A 85 5.72 -10.45 -3.43
CA GLY A 85 6.78 -9.58 -3.91
C GLY A 85 6.24 -8.20 -4.33
N LEU A 86 7.14 -7.22 -4.32
CA LEU A 86 6.78 -5.82 -4.54
C LEU A 86 6.16 -5.55 -5.92
N ALA A 87 6.75 -6.07 -6.99
CA ALA A 87 6.33 -5.78 -8.36
C ALA A 87 4.95 -6.38 -8.68
N LEU A 88 4.78 -7.68 -8.38
CA LEU A 88 3.52 -8.38 -8.63
C LEU A 88 2.38 -7.84 -7.73
N GLY A 89 2.68 -7.56 -6.46
CA GLY A 89 1.73 -6.91 -5.56
C GLY A 89 1.25 -5.58 -6.13
N LEU A 90 2.20 -4.68 -6.43
CA LEU A 90 1.94 -3.36 -7.01
C LEU A 90 1.05 -3.42 -8.24
N PHE A 91 1.34 -4.36 -9.14
CA PHE A 91 0.54 -4.51 -10.34
C PHE A 91 -0.92 -4.90 -10.01
N ILE A 92 -1.12 -5.94 -9.20
CA ILE A 92 -2.46 -6.47 -8.91
C ILE A 92 -3.32 -5.43 -8.22
N TRP A 93 -2.86 -4.81 -7.12
CA TRP A 93 -3.72 -3.88 -6.39
C TRP A 93 -4.00 -2.60 -7.20
N ASN A 94 -3.06 -2.12 -8.02
CA ASN A 94 -3.30 -0.93 -8.86
C ASN A 94 -4.28 -1.25 -10.00
N ALA A 95 -4.14 -2.41 -10.64
CA ALA A 95 -5.06 -2.84 -11.69
C ALA A 95 -6.49 -3.02 -11.13
N THR A 96 -6.61 -3.61 -9.94
CA THR A 96 -7.90 -3.73 -9.24
C THR A 96 -8.46 -2.38 -8.83
N SER A 97 -7.62 -1.46 -8.30
CA SER A 97 -8.03 -0.08 -7.97
C SER A 97 -8.58 0.64 -9.19
N CYS A 98 -7.90 0.52 -10.34
CA CYS A 98 -8.36 1.12 -11.59
C CYS A 98 -9.75 0.61 -12.00
N ILE A 99 -10.03 -0.70 -11.89
CA ILE A 99 -11.37 -1.23 -12.18
C ILE A 99 -12.41 -0.65 -11.22
N PHE A 100 -12.14 -0.66 -9.92
CA PHE A 100 -13.11 -0.23 -8.91
C PHE A 100 -13.30 1.28 -8.86
N SER A 101 -12.36 2.07 -9.37
CA SER A 101 -12.56 3.50 -9.63
C SER A 101 -13.28 3.74 -10.96
N TRP A 102 -12.95 2.97 -12.00
CA TRP A 102 -13.52 3.16 -13.34
C TRP A 102 -14.99 2.76 -13.44
N ILE A 103 -15.41 1.63 -12.85
CA ILE A 103 -16.79 1.13 -12.94
C ILE A 103 -17.78 2.17 -12.36
N PRO A 104 -17.67 2.60 -11.09
CA PRO A 104 -18.60 3.57 -10.53
C PRO A 104 -18.51 4.91 -11.23
N GLY A 105 -17.31 5.36 -11.59
CA GLY A 105 -17.13 6.63 -12.31
C GLY A 105 -17.81 6.64 -13.68
N THR A 106 -17.82 5.50 -14.38
CA THR A 106 -18.36 5.39 -15.73
C THR A 106 -19.87 5.19 -15.74
N PHE A 107 -20.36 4.25 -14.93
CA PHE A 107 -21.75 3.80 -14.96
C PHE A 107 -22.63 4.40 -13.86
N GLY A 108 -22.02 5.12 -12.91
CA GLY A 108 -22.68 5.46 -11.66
C GLY A 108 -22.72 4.24 -10.74
N GLY A 109 -22.58 4.47 -9.45
CA GLY A 109 -22.54 3.41 -8.44
C GLY A 109 -22.29 4.03 -7.07
N PHE A 110 -22.73 3.38 -5.99
CA PHE A 110 -22.60 3.93 -4.62
C PHE A 110 -23.27 5.31 -4.45
N GLY A 111 -24.23 5.63 -5.34
CA GLY A 111 -24.96 6.89 -5.41
C GLY A 111 -24.14 8.10 -5.81
N ILE A 112 -23.10 7.90 -6.62
CA ILE A 112 -22.44 8.96 -7.39
C ILE A 112 -23.07 9.09 -8.78
N GLU A 113 -22.94 10.26 -9.41
CA GLU A 113 -23.39 10.49 -10.77
C GLU A 113 -22.47 9.81 -11.80
N ALA A 114 -23.06 9.23 -12.84
CA ALA A 114 -22.31 8.59 -13.92
C ALA A 114 -21.60 9.64 -14.78
N ARG A 115 -20.29 9.49 -14.97
CA ARG A 115 -19.44 10.37 -15.79
C ARG A 115 -18.76 9.55 -16.89
N PRO A 116 -19.52 9.03 -17.88
CA PRO A 116 -18.96 8.22 -18.95
C PRO A 116 -17.97 9.04 -19.79
N ALA A 117 -16.89 8.38 -20.22
CA ALA A 117 -15.92 9.00 -21.12
C ALA A 117 -16.57 9.42 -22.44
N SER A 118 -16.17 10.58 -23.00
CA SER A 118 -16.66 11.05 -24.30
C SER A 118 -16.46 10.01 -25.42
N ILE A 119 -15.40 9.21 -25.30
CA ILE A 119 -15.09 8.10 -26.20
C ILE A 119 -14.87 6.84 -25.35
N MET A 120 -15.93 6.05 -25.16
CA MET A 120 -15.91 4.87 -24.28
C MET A 120 -14.87 3.82 -24.71
N TRP A 121 -14.75 3.56 -26.02
CA TRP A 121 -13.82 2.54 -26.51
C TRP A 121 -12.35 2.87 -26.17
N LEU A 122 -12.00 4.15 -26.13
CA LEU A 122 -10.65 4.59 -25.78
C LEU A 122 -10.37 4.38 -24.30
N SER A 123 -11.37 4.57 -23.44
CA SER A 123 -11.28 4.25 -22.01
C SER A 123 -11.10 2.75 -21.78
N VAL A 124 -11.83 1.90 -22.52
CA VAL A 124 -11.69 0.44 -22.45
C VAL A 124 -10.31 0.00 -22.97
N LEU A 125 -9.83 0.60 -24.06
CA LEU A 125 -8.48 0.35 -24.57
C LEU A 125 -7.40 0.70 -23.53
N GLY A 126 -7.56 1.83 -22.82
CA GLY A 126 -6.67 2.21 -21.72
C GLY A 126 -6.63 1.16 -20.61
N LEU A 127 -7.78 0.62 -20.21
CA LEU A 127 -7.83 -0.49 -19.25
C LEU A 127 -7.11 -1.74 -19.78
N LEU A 128 -7.35 -2.13 -21.03
CA LEU A 128 -6.68 -3.28 -21.65
C LEU A 128 -5.15 -3.10 -21.67
N LEU A 129 -4.64 -1.90 -21.93
CA LEU A 129 -3.22 -1.58 -21.88
C LEU A 129 -2.65 -1.69 -20.45
N ILE A 130 -3.41 -1.30 -19.42
CA ILE A 130 -3.00 -1.51 -18.02
C ILE A 130 -2.84 -3.01 -17.74
N PHE A 131 -3.79 -3.85 -18.18
CA PHE A 131 -3.72 -5.30 -17.98
C PHE A 131 -2.61 -5.97 -18.79
N SER A 132 -2.32 -5.49 -19.99
CA SER A 132 -1.22 -6.02 -20.80
C SER A 132 0.15 -5.75 -20.14
N GLY A 133 0.29 -4.64 -19.41
CA GLY A 133 1.45 -4.38 -18.56
C GLY A 133 1.69 -5.46 -17.49
N GLY A 134 0.63 -6.10 -16.99
CA GLY A 134 0.71 -7.22 -16.05
C GLY A 134 1.36 -8.46 -16.59
N ILE A 135 1.16 -8.73 -17.89
CA ILE A 135 1.77 -9.87 -18.59
C ILE A 135 3.30 -9.70 -18.64
N MET A 136 3.80 -8.47 -18.69
CA MET A 136 5.25 -8.22 -18.59
C MET A 136 5.79 -8.49 -17.18
N PHE A 137 4.98 -8.28 -16.13
CA PHE A 137 5.37 -8.54 -14.75
C PHE A 137 5.40 -10.03 -14.38
N THR A 138 4.61 -10.89 -15.04
CA THR A 138 4.69 -12.34 -14.80
C THR A 138 6.01 -12.95 -15.26
N PHE A 139 6.72 -12.30 -16.18
CA PHE A 139 8.07 -12.69 -16.61
C PHE A 139 9.18 -12.17 -15.68
N VAL A 140 8.87 -11.27 -14.74
CA VAL A 140 9.86 -10.74 -13.79
C VAL A 140 10.03 -11.74 -12.64
N LYS A 141 11.18 -12.43 -12.61
CA LYS A 141 11.54 -13.34 -11.52
C LYS A 141 11.68 -12.57 -10.20
N ASN A 142 10.79 -12.81 -9.25
CA ASN A 142 10.93 -12.32 -7.89
C ASN A 142 12.07 -13.08 -7.19
N LYS A 143 13.19 -12.42 -6.90
CA LYS A 143 14.18 -12.96 -5.94
C LYS A 143 13.59 -12.79 -4.53
N PRO A 144 13.65 -13.82 -3.65
CA PRO A 144 13.22 -13.66 -2.27
C PRO A 144 14.01 -12.50 -1.63
N PRO A 145 13.42 -11.76 -0.66
CA PRO A 145 14.11 -10.67 0.00
C PRO A 145 15.39 -11.20 0.65
N SER A 146 16.57 -10.83 0.11
CA SER A 146 17.83 -11.14 0.76
C SER A 146 17.87 -10.35 2.06
N GLU A 147 17.95 -11.07 3.18
CA GLU A 147 18.20 -10.51 4.50
C GLU A 147 19.47 -9.64 4.43
N LYS A 148 19.33 -8.34 4.65
CA LYS A 148 20.44 -7.40 4.60
C LYS A 148 21.28 -7.55 5.87
N ILE A 149 22.31 -8.39 5.83
CA ILE A 149 23.35 -8.41 6.87
C ILE A 149 24.07 -7.05 6.84
N THR A 150 23.91 -6.27 7.90
CA THR A 150 24.59 -4.97 8.07
C THR A 150 25.93 -5.23 8.75
N TYR A 151 27.04 -4.92 8.09
CA TYR A 151 28.36 -4.95 8.73
C TYR A 151 28.67 -3.55 9.28
N GLU A 152 28.78 -3.40 10.60
CA GLU A 152 29.41 -2.23 11.22
C GLU A 152 30.94 -2.42 11.22
N VAL A 153 31.65 -1.47 10.60
CA VAL A 153 33.12 -1.41 10.61
C VAL A 153 33.55 -0.38 11.66
N TYR A 154 34.08 -0.85 12.79
CA TYR A 154 34.77 0.02 13.75
C TYR A 154 36.25 0.15 13.36
N LYS A 155 36.80 1.36 13.50
CA LYS A 155 38.22 1.68 13.28
C LYS A 155 38.95 1.67 14.62
N GLU A 156 40.05 0.94 14.71
CA GLU A 156 41.08 1.17 15.71
C GLU A 156 42.49 1.08 15.09
N SER A 157 43.39 1.85 15.68
CA SER A 157 44.70 2.31 15.23
C SER A 157 45.77 1.22 15.06
N GLU A 158 46.74 1.54 14.17
CA GLU A 158 48.03 0.86 13.96
C GLU A 158 48.01 -0.56 13.38
N GLY A 159 47.92 -0.62 12.05
CA GLY A 159 49.08 -1.13 11.30
C GLY A 159 49.30 -2.63 11.17
N GLN A 160 48.27 -3.50 11.16
CA GLN A 160 48.34 -4.80 10.47
C GLN A 160 46.94 -5.28 10.04
N TYR A 161 46.75 -5.56 8.75
CA TYR A 161 45.52 -6.19 8.24
C TYR A 161 45.51 -7.69 8.58
N LYS A 162 44.81 -8.08 9.64
CA LYS A 162 44.46 -9.48 9.91
C LYS A 162 42.96 -9.66 9.71
N ARG A 163 42.54 -10.29 8.61
CA ARG A 163 41.15 -10.73 8.43
C ARG A 163 40.87 -11.88 9.40
N ILE A 164 40.34 -11.57 10.57
CA ILE A 164 39.79 -12.58 11.48
C ILE A 164 38.30 -12.69 11.14
N ASN A 165 37.91 -13.74 10.42
CA ASN A 165 36.51 -14.11 10.23
C ASN A 165 35.96 -14.58 11.59
N ILE A 166 35.21 -13.72 12.27
CA ILE A 166 34.51 -14.05 13.52
C ILE A 166 33.36 -15.04 13.25
N GLN A 167 32.91 -15.18 11.99
CA GLN A 167 31.77 -16.00 11.59
C GLN A 167 32.14 -17.42 11.14
N THR A 168 33.20 -18.02 11.69
CA THR A 168 33.46 -19.46 11.48
C THR A 168 32.97 -20.29 12.67
N LYS A 169 33.16 -19.85 13.93
CA LYS A 169 32.76 -20.67 15.08
C LYS A 169 31.23 -20.82 15.27
N GLU A 170 30.45 -19.77 15.02
CA GLU A 170 28.99 -19.85 15.14
C GLU A 170 28.33 -20.50 13.92
N LEU A 171 28.92 -20.32 12.73
CA LEU A 171 28.42 -20.96 11.51
C LEU A 171 28.73 -22.47 11.50
N THR A 172 29.87 -22.92 12.06
CA THR A 172 30.15 -24.35 12.23
C THR A 172 29.21 -24.99 13.25
N ASN A 173 28.93 -24.32 14.38
CA ASN A 173 27.92 -24.81 15.34
C ASN A 173 26.50 -24.81 14.76
N PHE A 174 26.17 -23.84 13.88
CA PHE A 174 24.87 -23.83 13.18
C PHE A 174 24.79 -24.94 12.12
N ILE A 175 25.88 -25.20 11.38
CA ILE A 175 25.95 -26.28 10.38
C ILE A 175 25.89 -27.66 11.05
N GLU A 176 26.57 -27.88 12.18
CA GLU A 176 26.46 -29.15 12.95
C GLU A 176 25.03 -29.36 13.47
N ASN A 177 24.36 -28.30 13.97
CA ASN A 177 22.96 -28.39 14.39
C ASN A 177 21.99 -28.61 13.20
N VAL A 178 22.31 -28.08 12.01
CA VAL A 178 21.52 -28.28 10.79
C VAL A 178 21.73 -29.68 10.18
N GLU A 179 22.95 -30.23 10.26
CA GLU A 179 23.22 -31.61 9.82
C GLU A 179 22.56 -32.64 10.75
N GLU A 180 22.51 -32.38 12.07
CA GLU A 180 21.84 -33.28 13.02
C GLU A 180 20.30 -33.27 12.84
N GLN A 181 19.70 -32.12 12.51
CA GLN A 181 18.28 -32.03 12.10
C GLN A 181 17.99 -32.64 10.73
N SER A 182 18.96 -32.65 9.80
CA SER A 182 18.79 -33.22 8.45
C SER A 182 18.69 -34.75 8.42
N SER A 183 19.04 -35.43 9.52
CA SER A 183 19.00 -36.89 9.59
C SER A 183 17.63 -37.48 9.96
N LEU A 184 16.62 -36.65 10.24
CA LEU A 184 15.28 -37.11 10.66
C LEU A 184 14.08 -36.64 9.81
N GLU A 185 14.26 -35.80 8.79
CA GLU A 185 13.13 -35.32 7.96
C GLU A 185 13.24 -35.81 6.51
N THR A 186 12.78 -37.04 6.27
CA THR A 186 12.63 -37.63 4.92
C THR A 186 11.18 -37.62 4.41
N ASN A 187 10.36 -36.60 4.73
CA ASN A 187 8.92 -36.60 4.38
C ASN A 187 8.26 -35.25 3.98
N ASP A 188 8.94 -34.26 3.37
CA ASP A 188 8.38 -32.86 3.32
C ASP A 188 8.38 -32.08 1.96
N GLU A 189 8.35 -32.74 0.80
CA GLU A 189 8.22 -32.03 -0.50
C GLU A 189 6.77 -31.58 -0.81
N SER A 190 5.75 -32.37 -0.44
CA SER A 190 4.33 -32.06 -0.72
C SER A 190 3.77 -30.91 0.14
N ASP A 191 4.17 -30.87 1.41
CA ASP A 191 3.66 -29.90 2.39
C ASP A 191 4.27 -28.51 2.17
N THR A 192 5.52 -28.47 1.70
CA THR A 192 6.20 -27.23 1.31
C THR A 192 5.54 -26.58 0.08
N GLU A 193 5.12 -27.37 -0.92
CA GLU A 193 4.47 -26.85 -2.13
C GLU A 193 3.04 -26.37 -1.85
N ALA A 194 2.27 -27.10 -1.03
CA ALA A 194 0.92 -26.72 -0.61
C ALA A 194 0.92 -25.43 0.23
N LYS A 195 1.86 -25.30 1.18
CA LYS A 195 2.04 -24.10 2.00
C LYS A 195 2.46 -22.88 1.17
N SER A 196 3.27 -23.08 0.13
CA SER A 196 3.66 -22.05 -0.85
C SER A 196 2.47 -21.58 -1.71
N LYS A 197 1.64 -22.50 -2.21
CA LYS A 197 0.41 -22.19 -2.98
C LYS A 197 -0.60 -21.42 -2.13
N SER A 198 -0.86 -21.87 -0.90
CA SER A 198 -1.77 -21.20 0.04
C SER A 198 -1.29 -19.78 0.39
N THR A 199 0.01 -19.61 0.63
CA THR A 199 0.61 -18.29 0.91
C THR A 199 0.42 -17.30 -0.24
N LYS A 200 0.59 -17.76 -1.50
CA LYS A 200 0.36 -16.94 -2.69
C LYS A 200 -1.13 -16.62 -2.90
N LEU A 201 -2.03 -17.58 -2.64
CA LEU A 201 -3.47 -17.35 -2.74
C LEU A 201 -3.95 -16.29 -1.73
N ILE A 202 -3.48 -16.36 -0.49
CA ILE A 202 -3.75 -15.34 0.54
C ILE A 202 -3.20 -13.98 0.09
N GLY A 203 -1.98 -13.95 -0.45
CA GLY A 203 -1.40 -12.71 -1.00
C GLY A 203 -2.24 -12.11 -2.12
N LEU A 204 -2.75 -12.94 -3.03
CA LEU A 204 -3.63 -12.52 -4.13
C LEU A 204 -4.96 -11.98 -3.60
N ALA A 205 -5.61 -12.67 -2.67
CA ALA A 205 -6.85 -12.22 -2.05
C ALA A 205 -6.68 -10.86 -1.34
N LEU A 206 -5.59 -10.69 -0.58
CA LEU A 206 -5.25 -9.42 0.05
C LEU A 206 -4.99 -8.31 -0.98
N ALA A 207 -4.32 -8.62 -2.10
CA ALA A 207 -4.06 -7.64 -3.15
C ALA A 207 -5.35 -7.16 -3.85
N LEU A 208 -6.28 -8.08 -4.10
CA LEU A 208 -7.60 -7.74 -4.64
C LEU A 208 -8.42 -6.90 -3.65
N ALA A 209 -8.42 -7.27 -2.36
CA ALA A 209 -9.10 -6.51 -1.32
C ALA A 209 -8.49 -5.11 -1.13
N CYS A 210 -7.16 -5.00 -1.13
CA CYS A 210 -6.44 -3.74 -1.08
C CYS A 210 -6.83 -2.84 -2.27
N GLY A 211 -6.81 -3.40 -3.48
CA GLY A 211 -7.19 -2.67 -4.68
C GLY A 211 -8.66 -2.23 -4.67
N PHE A 212 -9.57 -3.04 -4.13
CA PHE A 212 -10.95 -2.62 -3.91
C PHE A 212 -11.02 -1.39 -3.00
N PHE A 213 -10.40 -1.46 -1.82
CA PHE A 213 -10.43 -0.36 -0.86
C PHE A 213 -9.80 0.93 -1.39
N TRP A 214 -8.67 0.85 -2.08
CA TRP A 214 -8.08 2.02 -2.74
C TRP A 214 -8.88 2.52 -3.94
N GLY A 215 -9.55 1.63 -4.68
CA GLY A 215 -10.41 2.02 -5.79
C GLY A 215 -11.65 2.81 -5.35
N ILE A 216 -12.16 2.52 -4.15
CA ILE A 216 -13.38 3.16 -3.61
C ILE A 216 -13.14 4.28 -2.60
N ASN A 217 -11.89 4.54 -2.18
CA ASN A 217 -11.60 5.44 -1.06
C ASN A 217 -12.07 6.89 -1.28
N LEU A 218 -12.21 7.34 -2.53
CA LEU A 218 -12.71 8.68 -2.85
C LEU A 218 -14.23 8.72 -3.08
N LEU A 219 -14.91 7.57 -3.22
CA LEU A 219 -16.34 7.54 -3.51
C LEU A 219 -17.20 8.25 -2.46
N PRO A 220 -16.94 8.16 -1.13
CA PRO A 220 -17.72 8.89 -0.15
C PRO A 220 -17.66 10.42 -0.35
N ILE A 221 -16.52 10.95 -0.79
CA ILE A 221 -16.35 12.38 -1.07
C ILE A 221 -17.10 12.75 -2.34
N VAL A 222 -16.94 11.96 -3.41
CA VAL A 222 -17.63 12.19 -4.69
C VAL A 222 -19.16 12.12 -4.51
N ARG A 223 -19.65 11.20 -3.66
CA ARG A 223 -21.07 11.11 -3.31
C ARG A 223 -21.58 12.41 -2.70
N ILE A 224 -20.83 13.00 -1.76
CA ILE A 224 -21.22 14.27 -1.14
C ILE A 224 -21.26 15.38 -2.19
N GLN A 225 -20.24 15.43 -3.06
CA GLN A 225 -20.14 16.41 -4.14
C GLN A 225 -21.24 16.27 -5.19
N ASP A 226 -21.71 15.07 -5.49
CA ASP A 226 -22.76 14.86 -6.48
C ASP A 226 -24.17 15.12 -5.89
N ASN A 227 -24.40 14.77 -4.63
CA ASN A 227 -25.72 14.83 -4.00
C ASN A 227 -25.99 16.17 -3.27
N HIS A 228 -25.98 17.28 -3.99
CA HIS A 228 -26.23 18.62 -3.41
C HIS A 228 -27.60 18.78 -2.72
N LYS A 229 -28.59 17.96 -3.08
CA LYS A 229 -29.89 17.94 -2.39
C LYS A 229 -29.80 17.37 -0.97
N GLU A 230 -28.92 16.40 -0.77
CA GLU A 230 -28.64 15.77 0.54
C GLU A 230 -27.60 16.59 1.33
N PHE A 231 -26.68 17.25 0.62
CA PHE A 231 -25.61 18.06 1.19
C PHE A 231 -25.58 19.49 0.60
N PRO A 232 -26.52 20.38 0.97
CA PRO A 232 -26.67 21.70 0.35
C PRO A 232 -25.50 22.67 0.62
N HIS A 233 -24.72 22.44 1.68
CA HIS A 233 -23.56 23.26 2.06
C HIS A 233 -22.22 22.59 1.74
N ALA A 234 -22.23 21.50 0.96
CA ALA A 234 -21.03 20.78 0.59
C ALA A 234 -20.21 21.56 -0.46
N PRO A 235 -18.91 21.82 -0.21
CA PRO A 235 -18.02 22.36 -1.23
C PRO A 235 -17.90 21.41 -2.42
N LYS A 236 -17.72 21.96 -3.63
CA LYS A 236 -17.51 21.17 -4.85
C LYS A 236 -16.05 20.78 -5.03
N GLU A 237 -15.13 21.55 -4.44
CA GLU A 237 -13.70 21.26 -4.44
C GLU A 237 -13.39 20.05 -3.57
N GLY A 238 -12.29 19.33 -3.86
CA GLY A 238 -11.86 18.20 -3.03
C GLY A 238 -11.12 18.61 -1.75
N LEU A 239 -10.50 19.80 -1.74
CA LEU A 239 -9.60 20.24 -0.66
C LEU A 239 -10.28 20.32 0.72
N PRO A 240 -11.55 20.77 0.87
CA PRO A 240 -12.22 20.84 2.16
C PRO A 240 -12.48 19.48 2.82
N TYR A 241 -12.49 18.40 2.03
CA TYR A 241 -12.72 17.05 2.54
C TYR A 241 -11.45 16.37 3.06
N VAL A 242 -10.27 16.91 2.78
CA VAL A 242 -8.97 16.29 3.08
C VAL A 242 -8.81 16.01 4.57
N PHE A 243 -9.15 16.98 5.43
CA PHE A 243 -9.05 16.79 6.88
C PHE A 243 -9.99 15.69 7.38
N SER A 244 -11.25 15.70 6.93
CA SER A 244 -12.23 14.64 7.25
C SER A 244 -11.72 13.26 6.80
N HIS A 245 -11.18 13.16 5.59
CA HIS A 245 -10.58 11.92 5.09
C HIS A 245 -9.43 11.45 5.98
N PHE A 246 -8.50 12.33 6.36
CA PHE A 246 -7.38 11.97 7.23
C PHE A 246 -7.83 11.58 8.65
N CYS A 247 -8.90 12.17 9.16
CA CYS A 247 -9.53 11.73 10.41
C CYS A 247 -9.97 10.27 10.37
N GLY A 248 -10.65 9.87 9.30
CA GLY A 248 -11.01 8.46 9.11
C GLY A 248 -9.80 7.54 9.03
N ALA A 249 -8.76 7.96 8.32
CA ALA A 249 -7.53 7.19 8.18
C ALA A 249 -6.80 6.97 9.51
N PHE A 250 -6.66 8.05 10.29
CA PHE A 250 -6.00 8.02 11.61
C PHE A 250 -6.75 7.16 12.63
N ILE A 251 -8.08 7.32 12.72
CA ILE A 251 -8.89 6.54 13.67
C ILE A 251 -8.80 5.05 13.32
N THR A 252 -8.97 4.71 12.04
CA THR A 252 -8.86 3.32 11.57
C THR A 252 -7.48 2.74 11.83
N SER A 253 -6.42 3.52 11.57
CA SER A 253 -5.05 3.11 11.84
C SER A 253 -4.75 2.92 13.32
N SER A 254 -5.29 3.78 14.17
CA SER A 254 -5.13 3.68 15.62
C SER A 254 -5.85 2.45 16.16
N ILE A 255 -7.08 2.19 15.73
CA ILE A 255 -7.82 0.98 16.11
C ILE A 255 -7.07 -0.26 15.63
N GLY A 256 -6.63 -0.30 14.37
CA GLY A 256 -5.90 -1.45 13.82
C GLY A 256 -4.58 -1.71 14.55
N PHE A 257 -3.84 -0.66 14.91
CA PHE A 257 -2.61 -0.79 15.69
C PHE A 257 -2.87 -1.26 17.12
N LEU A 258 -3.90 -0.73 17.79
CA LEU A 258 -4.29 -1.17 19.15
C LEU A 258 -4.72 -2.64 19.17
N VAL A 259 -5.56 -3.05 18.21
CA VAL A 259 -5.96 -4.47 18.07
C VAL A 259 -4.74 -5.36 17.84
N TYR A 260 -3.82 -4.93 16.97
CA TYR A 260 -2.57 -5.66 16.72
C TYR A 260 -1.71 -5.79 17.98
N ALA A 261 -1.57 -4.71 18.77
CA ALA A 261 -0.77 -4.69 20.01
C ALA A 261 -1.42 -5.47 21.17
N ILE A 262 -2.73 -5.70 21.14
CA ILE A 262 -3.42 -6.55 22.13
C ILE A 262 -3.25 -8.04 21.78
N ILE A 263 -3.29 -8.37 20.49
CA ILE A 263 -3.22 -9.76 20.02
C ILE A 263 -1.78 -10.31 20.02
N LYS A 264 -0.79 -9.44 19.82
CA LYS A 264 0.62 -9.81 19.63
C LYS A 264 1.53 -9.03 20.57
#